data_AF-A0A1T2KTH0-F1
#
_entry.id   AF-A0A1T2KTH0-F1
#
_cell.length_a   1.000
_cell.length_b   1.000
_cell.length_c   1.000
_cell.angle_alpha   90.00
_cell.angle_beta   90.00
_cell.angle_gamma   90.00
#
_symmetry.space_group_name_H-M   'P 1'
#
loop_
_entity.id
_entity.type
_entity.pdbx_description
1 polymer ?
#
loop_
_entity_poly.entity_id
_entity_poly.type
_entity_poly.pdbx_seq_one_letter_code
_entity_poly.pdbx_strand_id
1 'polypeptide(L)'
;MKQQQLRHCQPISPAEPLWQRVPTRDADGRALFDFMMLIPRLRSAPEQRRNEVLEALQQVFDGFGDEVVFADLNLKTNLLWVSHKPRKGAMLELAEAVIAKVPEAVLIANKAEAQMGARRIGWKRRFARKLLT
;
A
#
# COMPACT_ATOMS: atom_id res chain seq x y z
N MET A 1 46.30 15.62 6.50
CA MET A 1 44.91 15.23 6.81
C MET A 1 44.21 14.93 5.48
N LYS A 2 43.77 13.69 5.24
CA LYS A 2 43.08 13.32 3.99
C LYS A 2 41.60 13.71 4.12
N GLN A 3 41.14 14.69 3.34
CA GLN A 3 39.72 15.03 3.24
C GLN A 3 38.98 13.88 2.56
N GLN A 4 38.04 13.30 3.29
CA GLN A 4 37.17 12.24 2.82
C GLN A 4 36.10 12.89 1.95
N GLN A 5 36.25 12.79 0.63
CA GLN A 5 35.24 13.25 -0.34
C GLN A 5 33.92 12.53 -0.06
N LEU A 6 32.92 13.29 0.36
CA LEU A 6 31.54 12.84 0.46
C LEU A 6 31.12 12.37 -0.95
N ARG A 7 30.77 11.08 -1.06
CA ARG A 7 30.32 10.48 -2.31
C ARG A 7 29.09 11.27 -2.77
N HIS A 8 29.19 11.83 -3.98
CA HIS A 8 28.11 12.55 -4.62
C HIS A 8 26.89 11.64 -4.73
N CYS A 9 25.71 12.22 -4.54
CA CYS A 9 24.42 11.58 -4.75
C CYS A 9 24.46 10.82 -6.10
N GLN A 10 24.11 9.54 -6.09
CA GLN A 10 23.97 8.78 -7.33
C GLN A 10 22.90 9.47 -8.22
N PRO A 11 23.08 9.51 -9.55
CA PRO A 11 22.04 10.03 -10.43
C PRO A 11 20.78 9.21 -10.25
N ILE A 12 19.67 9.90 -9.97
CA ILE A 12 18.34 9.28 -9.88
C ILE A 12 17.96 8.88 -11.31
N SER A 13 18.22 7.62 -11.66
CA SER A 13 17.67 7.03 -12.89
C SER A 13 16.30 6.45 -12.57
N PRO A 14 15.23 6.87 -13.24
CA PRO A 14 13.91 6.28 -13.03
C PRO A 14 13.93 4.82 -13.51
N ALA A 15 13.41 3.91 -12.69
CA ALA A 15 12.83 2.68 -13.24
C ALA A 15 11.67 3.07 -14.19
N GLU A 16 11.25 2.18 -15.09
CA GLU A 16 10.07 2.44 -15.92
C GLU A 16 8.94 3.04 -15.07
N PRO A 17 8.43 4.22 -15.43
CA PRO A 17 7.52 4.94 -14.57
C PRO A 17 6.26 4.13 -14.31
N LEU A 18 5.80 4.09 -13.05
CA LEU A 18 4.58 3.39 -12.68
C LEU A 18 3.36 3.84 -13.52
N TRP A 19 3.30 5.09 -13.96
CA TRP A 19 2.23 5.59 -14.84
C TRP A 19 2.17 4.90 -16.21
N GLN A 20 3.23 4.23 -16.66
CA GLN A 20 3.24 3.41 -17.88
C GLN A 20 2.71 1.99 -17.63
N ARG A 21 2.69 1.54 -16.38
CA ARG A 21 2.31 0.17 -15.96
C ARG A 21 0.92 0.11 -15.32
N VAL A 22 0.47 1.20 -14.71
CA VAL A 22 -0.81 1.29 -14.00
C VAL A 22 -1.89 1.79 -14.96
N PRO A 23 -3.00 1.04 -15.16
CA PRO A 23 -4.16 1.54 -15.89
C PRO A 23 -4.69 2.80 -15.19
N THR A 24 -4.87 3.89 -15.94
CA THR A 24 -5.49 5.11 -15.40
C THR A 24 -7.00 5.11 -15.60
N ARG A 25 -7.49 4.23 -16.48
CA ARG A 25 -8.90 4.08 -16.82
C ARG A 25 -9.29 2.61 -16.88
N ASP A 26 -10.54 2.31 -16.55
CA ASP A 26 -11.14 0.99 -16.78
C ASP A 26 -11.52 0.78 -18.26
N ALA A 27 -12.07 -0.39 -18.57
CA ALA A 27 -12.52 -0.77 -19.92
C ALA A 27 -13.59 0.17 -20.50
N ASP A 28 -14.34 0.87 -19.64
CA ASP A 28 -15.38 1.84 -20.00
C ASP A 28 -14.84 3.28 -20.06
N GLY A 29 -13.53 3.47 -19.87
CA GLY A 29 -12.88 4.78 -19.87
C GLY A 29 -13.06 5.60 -18.60
N ARG A 30 -13.58 5.03 -17.50
CA ARG A 30 -13.73 5.73 -16.21
C ARG A 30 -12.42 5.76 -15.44
N ALA A 31 -12.17 6.85 -14.72
CA ALA A 31 -10.95 6.99 -13.91
C ALA A 31 -10.92 5.96 -12.77
N LEU A 32 -9.75 5.38 -12.55
CA LEU A 32 -9.49 4.50 -11.41
C LEU A 32 -8.99 5.29 -10.20
N PHE A 33 -9.25 4.76 -9.01
CA PHE A 33 -8.76 5.33 -7.76
C PHE A 33 -7.62 4.47 -7.23
N ASP A 34 -6.57 5.14 -6.77
CA ASP A 34 -5.37 4.50 -6.27
C ASP A 34 -5.23 4.71 -4.76
N PHE A 35 -4.74 3.70 -4.07
CA PHE A 35 -4.19 3.86 -2.73
C PHE A 35 -2.94 3.01 -2.56
N MET A 36 -2.13 3.35 -1.55
CA MET A 36 -0.91 2.63 -1.24
C MET A 36 -0.90 2.16 0.20
N MET A 37 -0.27 1.02 0.44
CA MET A 37 0.01 0.49 1.77
C MET A 37 1.48 0.13 1.91
N LEU A 38 2.04 0.32 3.09
CA LEU A 38 3.36 -0.20 3.46
C LEU A 38 3.17 -1.51 4.24
N ILE A 39 3.95 -2.55 3.92
CA ILE A 39 3.99 -3.81 4.69
C ILE A 39 5.37 -3.93 5.35
N PRO A 40 5.59 -3.33 6.53
CA PRO A 40 6.91 -3.19 7.12
C PRO A 40 7.62 -4.55 7.27
N ARG A 41 8.93 -4.55 7.00
CA ARG A 41 9.82 -5.72 7.16
C ARG A 41 9.55 -6.92 6.24
N LEU A 42 8.61 -6.83 5.29
CA LEU A 42 8.29 -7.93 4.38
C LEU A 42 9.49 -8.42 3.56
N ARG A 43 10.28 -7.50 3.01
CA ARG A 43 11.53 -7.79 2.27
C ARG A 43 12.50 -8.66 3.05
N SER A 44 12.67 -8.35 4.33
CA SER A 44 13.59 -9.04 5.24
C SER A 44 12.98 -10.28 5.89
N ALA A 45 11.67 -10.52 5.70
CA ALA A 45 10.99 -11.68 6.25
C ALA A 45 11.47 -12.97 5.55
N PRO A 46 11.37 -14.13 6.22
CA PRO A 46 11.59 -15.43 5.59
C PRO A 46 10.70 -15.62 4.35
N GLU A 47 11.16 -16.43 3.39
CA GLU A 47 10.42 -16.70 2.15
C GLU A 47 9.01 -17.21 2.39
N GLN A 48 8.86 -18.13 3.34
CA GLN A 48 7.57 -18.66 3.75
C GLN A 48 6.59 -17.53 4.13
N ARG A 49 7.04 -16.57 4.94
CA ARG A 49 6.20 -15.43 5.34
C ARG A 49 5.86 -14.52 4.16
N ARG A 50 6.77 -14.34 3.20
CA ARG A 50 6.48 -13.55 2.00
C ARG A 50 5.41 -14.22 1.15
N ASN A 51 5.47 -15.54 0.99
CA ASN A 51 4.50 -16.32 0.24
C ASN A 51 3.12 -16.28 0.93
N GLU A 52 3.08 -16.45 2.25
CA GLU A 52 1.84 -16.30 3.04
C GLU A 52 1.18 -14.92 2.83
N VAL A 53 1.98 -13.85 2.80
CA VAL A 53 1.46 -12.49 2.55
C VAL A 53 0.96 -12.34 1.11
N LEU A 54 1.66 -12.88 0.12
CA LEU A 54 1.20 -12.87 -1.27
C LEU A 54 -0.13 -13.62 -1.43
N GLU A 55 -0.24 -14.81 -0.86
CA GLU A 55 -1.49 -15.59 -0.86
C GLU A 55 -2.63 -14.87 -0.15
N ALA A 56 -2.34 -14.26 1.01
CA ALA A 56 -3.31 -13.47 1.76
C ALA A 56 -3.82 -12.26 0.95
N LEU A 57 -2.94 -11.56 0.24
CA LEU A 57 -3.32 -10.43 -0.63
C LEU A 57 -4.15 -10.91 -1.82
N GLN A 58 -3.77 -12.02 -2.46
CA GLN A 58 -4.53 -12.60 -3.56
C GLN A 58 -5.95 -12.97 -3.12
N GLN A 59 -6.10 -13.65 -1.97
CA GLN A 59 -7.42 -13.98 -1.40
C GLN A 59 -8.29 -12.74 -1.14
N VAL A 60 -7.68 -11.63 -0.68
CA VAL A 60 -8.40 -10.37 -0.51
C VAL A 60 -8.89 -9.89 -1.88
N PHE A 61 -8.01 -9.74 -2.86
CA PHE A 61 -8.36 -9.17 -4.16
C PHE A 61 -9.38 -10.03 -4.93
N ASP A 62 -9.26 -11.36 -4.86
CA ASP A 62 -10.25 -12.28 -5.44
C ASP A 62 -11.65 -12.06 -4.85
N GLY A 63 -11.73 -11.72 -3.56
CA GLY A 63 -12.98 -11.41 -2.87
C GLY A 63 -13.66 -10.11 -3.33
N PHE A 64 -12.92 -9.20 -3.98
CA PHE A 64 -13.44 -7.96 -4.56
C PHE A 64 -13.69 -8.05 -6.07
N GLY A 65 -13.40 -9.21 -6.69
CA GLY A 65 -13.69 -9.47 -8.09
C GLY A 65 -13.08 -8.44 -9.04
N ASP A 66 -13.90 -7.89 -9.93
CA ASP A 66 -13.48 -6.92 -10.95
C ASP A 66 -13.37 -5.47 -10.43
N GLU A 67 -13.60 -5.24 -9.13
CA GLU A 67 -13.44 -3.93 -8.51
C GLU A 67 -11.97 -3.54 -8.37
N VAL A 68 -11.08 -4.51 -8.09
CA VAL A 68 -9.64 -4.31 -8.09
C VAL A 68 -9.13 -4.53 -9.51
N VAL A 69 -8.62 -3.45 -10.12
CA VAL A 69 -8.16 -3.48 -11.51
C VAL A 69 -6.67 -3.74 -11.62
N PHE A 70 -5.90 -3.33 -10.60
CA PHE A 70 -4.47 -3.52 -10.57
C PHE A 70 -3.97 -3.59 -9.12
N ALA A 71 -3.00 -4.47 -8.86
CA ALA A 71 -2.25 -4.49 -7.63
C ALA A 71 -0.78 -4.85 -7.91
N ASP A 72 0.16 -4.08 -7.36
CA ASP A 72 1.60 -4.32 -7.49
C ASP A 72 2.25 -4.24 -6.11
N LEU A 73 2.97 -5.30 -5.75
CA LEU A 73 3.76 -5.35 -4.53
C LEU A 73 5.24 -5.18 -4.86
N ASN A 74 5.78 -4.00 -4.57
CA ASN A 74 7.20 -3.74 -4.69
C ASN A 74 7.95 -4.22 -3.43
N LEU A 75 8.48 -5.45 -3.49
CA LEU A 75 9.26 -6.04 -2.39
C LEU A 75 10.56 -5.28 -2.06
N LYS A 76 11.10 -4.44 -2.95
CA LYS A 76 12.31 -3.66 -2.61
C LYS A 76 11.98 -2.56 -1.59
N THR A 77 10.78 -1.99 -1.68
CA THR A 77 10.29 -0.90 -0.82
C THR A 77 9.24 -1.33 0.19
N ASN A 78 8.76 -2.58 0.11
CA ASN A 78 7.60 -3.10 0.85
C ASN A 78 6.29 -2.33 0.58
N LEU A 79 6.16 -1.74 -0.60
CA LEU A 79 5.02 -0.92 -0.97
C LEU A 79 4.03 -1.75 -1.79
N LEU A 80 2.78 -1.80 -1.34
CA LEU A 80 1.64 -2.31 -2.09
C LEU A 80 0.91 -1.11 -2.73
N TRP A 81 0.80 -1.09 -4.05
CA TRP A 81 -0.08 -0.20 -4.80
C TRP A 81 -1.34 -0.96 -5.17
N VAL A 82 -2.52 -0.35 -5.01
CA VAL A 82 -3.79 -0.90 -5.48
C VAL A 82 -4.56 0.16 -6.25
N SER A 83 -5.03 -0.20 -7.45
CA SER A 83 -5.96 0.59 -8.27
C SER A 83 -7.32 -0.11 -8.32
N HIS A 84 -8.40 0.63 -8.08
CA HIS A 84 -9.74 0.08 -8.02
C HIS A 84 -10.78 0.99 -8.71
N LYS A 85 -11.92 0.40 -9.07
CA LYS A 85 -13.06 1.13 -9.64
C LYS A 85 -13.63 2.13 -8.62
N PRO A 86 -14.10 3.31 -9.06
CA PRO A 86 -14.64 4.32 -8.15
C PRO A 86 -15.96 3.83 -7.54
N ARG A 87 -15.92 3.45 -6.26
CA ARG A 87 -17.09 3.13 -5.44
C ARG A 87 -16.94 3.77 -4.07
N LYS A 88 -18.04 4.33 -3.55
CA LYS A 88 -18.05 5.02 -2.25
C LYS A 88 -17.68 4.02 -1.15
N GLY A 89 -16.62 4.30 -0.40
CA GLY A 89 -16.16 3.46 0.72
C GLY A 89 -15.17 2.36 0.34
N ALA A 90 -15.03 2.04 -0.95
CA ALA A 90 -14.21 0.93 -1.45
C ALA A 90 -12.77 0.93 -0.93
N MET A 91 -12.07 2.07 -0.97
CA MET A 91 -10.70 2.19 -0.47
C MET A 91 -10.58 1.72 0.98
N LEU A 92 -11.52 2.13 1.86
CA LEU A 92 -11.47 1.76 3.27
C LEU A 92 -11.79 0.28 3.47
N GLU A 93 -12.81 -0.24 2.78
CA GLU A 93 -13.17 -1.66 2.83
C GLU A 93 -12.02 -2.56 2.36
N LEU A 94 -11.39 -2.22 1.23
CA LEU A 94 -10.21 -2.91 0.70
C LEU A 94 -9.04 -2.86 1.69
N ALA A 95 -8.72 -1.67 2.20
CA ALA A 95 -7.63 -1.51 3.17
C ALA A 95 -7.88 -2.27 4.47
N GLU A 96 -9.12 -2.28 4.99
CA GLU A 96 -9.49 -3.04 6.17
C GLU A 96 -9.40 -4.56 5.94
N ALA A 97 -9.81 -5.05 4.77
CA ALA A 97 -9.67 -6.45 4.39
C ALA A 97 -8.19 -6.88 4.30
N VAL A 98 -7.34 -6.03 3.72
CA VAL A 98 -5.88 -6.26 3.71
C VAL A 98 -5.34 -6.30 5.13
N ILE A 99 -5.67 -5.34 6.00
CA ILE A 99 -5.20 -5.30 7.40
C ILE A 99 -5.68 -6.53 8.18
N ALA A 100 -6.90 -7.02 7.92
CA ALA A 100 -7.43 -8.20 8.59
C ALA A 100 -6.60 -9.46 8.30
N LYS A 101 -6.03 -9.58 7.09
CA LYS A 101 -5.21 -10.72 6.65
C LYS A 101 -3.70 -10.51 6.84
N VAL A 102 -3.25 -9.25 6.77
CA VAL A 102 -1.86 -8.81 6.91
C VAL A 102 -1.81 -7.69 7.95
N PRO A 103 -1.82 -8.01 9.26
CA PRO A 103 -1.99 -7.03 10.34
C PRO A 103 -0.89 -5.96 10.43
N GLU A 104 0.28 -6.23 9.88
CA GLU A 104 1.38 -5.29 9.80
C GLU A 104 1.20 -4.23 8.69
N ALA A 105 0.25 -4.40 7.77
CA ALA A 105 0.02 -3.46 6.68
C ALA A 105 -0.49 -2.11 7.18
N VAL A 106 0.04 -1.02 6.63
CA VAL A 106 -0.28 0.35 7.03
C VAL A 106 -0.71 1.15 5.81
N LEU A 107 -1.93 1.69 5.83
CA LEU A 107 -2.42 2.59 4.79
C LEU A 107 -1.60 3.88 4.78
N ILE A 108 -1.10 4.24 3.60
CA ILE A 108 -0.44 5.52 3.35
C ILE A 108 -1.53 6.53 2.97
N ALA A 109 -1.68 7.56 3.80
CA ALA A 109 -2.58 8.66 3.54
C ALA A 109 -1.82 9.98 3.69
N ASN A 110 -2.22 10.99 2.92
CA ASN A 110 -1.69 12.33 3.14
C ASN A 110 -2.24 12.89 4.47
N LYS A 111 -1.54 13.86 5.06
CA LYS A 111 -1.92 14.43 6.37
C LYS A 111 -3.33 15.03 6.38
N ALA A 112 -3.78 15.64 5.28
CA ALA A 112 -5.11 16.20 5.15
C ALA A 112 -6.20 15.11 5.07
N GLU A 113 -5.96 14.03 4.32
CA GLU A 113 -6.81 12.84 4.25
C GLU A 113 -6.94 12.16 5.61
N ALA A 114 -5.82 11.96 6.31
CA ALA A 114 -5.80 11.40 7.66
C ALA A 114 -6.58 12.26 8.66
N GLN A 115 -6.43 13.59 8.59
CA GLN A 115 -7.16 14.52 9.44
C GLN A 115 -8.68 14.54 9.12
N MET A 116 -9.06 14.52 7.84
CA MET A 116 -10.47 14.44 7.43
C MET A 116 -11.12 13.11 7.80
N GLY A 117 -10.38 12.00 7.68
CA GLY A 117 -10.81 10.67 8.12
C GLY A 117 -10.99 10.59 9.63
N ALA A 118 -10.00 11.06 10.40
CA ALA A 118 -10.07 11.09 11.87
C ALA A 118 -11.27 11.89 12.41
N ARG A 119 -11.64 12.99 11.74
CA ARG A 119 -12.83 13.80 12.07
C ARG A 119 -14.15 13.10 11.76
N ARG A 120 -14.18 12.21 10.76
CA ARG A 120 -15.38 11.43 10.41
C ARG A 120 -15.55 10.15 11.23
N ILE A 121 -14.45 9.53 11.67
CA ILE A 121 -14.46 8.14 12.17
C ILE A 121 -14.23 8.04 13.69
N GLY A 122 -14.09 9.15 14.42
CA GLY A 122 -13.96 9.09 15.89
C GLY A 122 -12.78 8.21 16.35
N TRP A 123 -11.66 8.26 15.62
CA TRP A 123 -10.49 7.39 15.77
C TRP A 123 -9.64 7.75 17.01
N LYS A 124 -10.25 7.76 18.19
CA LYS A 124 -9.53 7.74 19.47
C LYS A 124 -9.87 6.43 20.17
N ARG A 125 -9.10 5.35 19.93
CA ARG A 125 -8.79 4.30 20.95
C ARG A 125 -8.11 3.00 20.49
N ARG A 126 -7.93 2.69 19.20
CA ARG A 126 -7.45 1.33 18.83
C ARG A 126 -5.93 1.12 18.67
N PHE A 127 -5.10 2.17 18.65
CA PHE A 127 -3.64 2.01 18.45
C PHE A 127 -2.77 2.16 19.70
N ALA A 128 -3.33 2.36 20.90
CA ALA A 128 -2.55 2.60 22.12
C ALA A 128 -2.30 1.34 22.99
N ARG A 129 -2.66 0.13 22.57
CA ARG A 129 -2.42 -1.10 23.36
C ARG A 129 -1.84 -2.23 22.52
N LYS A 130 -0.58 -2.09 22.12
CA LYS A 130 0.27 -3.26 21.78
C LYS A 130 1.76 -2.92 21.82
N LEU A 131 2.19 -2.18 22.85
CA LEU A 131 3.60 -1.96 23.18
C LEU A 131 3.93 -2.18 24.67
N LEU A 132 3.00 -2.76 25.44
CA LEU A 132 3.23 -3.14 26.85
C LEU A 132 2.48 -4.43 27.15
N THR A 133 3.03 -5.57 26.70
CA THR A 133 2.89 -6.87 27.37
C THR A 133 4.08 -7.73 26.95
#